data_AF-A0A2G0PQB8-F1
#
_entry.id   AF-A0A2G0PQB8-F1
#
_cell.length_a   1.000
_cell.length_b   1.000
_cell.length_c   1.000
_cell.angle_alpha   90.00
_cell.angle_beta   90.00
_cell.angle_gamma   90.00
#
_symmetry.space_group_name_H-M   'P 1'
#
loop_
_entity.id
_entity.type
_entity.pdbx_description
1 polymer ?
#
loop_
_entity_poly.entity_id
_entity_poly.type
_entity_poly.pdbx_seq_one_letter_code
_entity_poly.pdbx_strand_id
1 'polypeptide(L)' 'MKKIAILALFAFLLSGCAKTMLVHDHKSLSELEKDKYECMNIATQQAANWGAAGNPFIIKDEMLKCLKIKYGWREQ' A
#
# COMPACT_ATOMS: atom_id res chain seq x y z
N MET A 1 13.96 -9.79 -37.31
CA MET A 1 13.72 -10.52 -36.04
C MET A 1 14.23 -9.79 -34.80
N LYS A 2 15.41 -9.15 -34.79
CA LYS A 2 15.93 -8.39 -33.62
C LYS A 2 15.05 -7.22 -33.13
N LYS A 3 14.24 -6.60 -34.00
CA LYS A 3 13.40 -5.44 -33.65
C LYS A 3 12.13 -5.79 -32.84
N ILE A 4 11.66 -7.04 -32.91
CA ILE A 4 10.42 -7.49 -32.24
C ILE A 4 10.68 -7.73 -30.73
N ALA A 5 11.88 -8.22 -30.38
CA ALA A 5 12.26 -8.48 -29.00
C ALA A 5 12.29 -7.20 -28.13
N ILE A 6 12.67 -6.06 -28.71
CA ILE A 6 12.72 -4.76 -28.01
C ILE A 6 11.31 -4.24 -27.72
N LEU A 7 10.37 -4.43 -28.66
CA LEU A 7 8.98 -4.02 -28.48
C LEU A 7 8.30 -4.82 -27.36
N ALA A 8 8.58 -6.12 -27.26
CA ALA A 8 8.06 -6.98 -26.21
C ALA A 8 8.61 -6.58 -24.82
N LEU A 9 9.87 -6.17 -24.73
CA LEU A 9 10.51 -5.74 -23.47
C LEU A 9 9.87 -4.46 -22.90
N PHE A 10 9.47 -3.52 -23.77
CA PHE A 10 8.79 -2.29 -23.35
C PHE A 10 7.35 -2.51 -22.89
N ALA A 11 6.65 -3.51 -23.43
CA ALA A 11 5.28 -3.84 -23.02
C ALA A 11 5.22 -4.37 -21.57
N PHE A 12 6.25 -5.07 -21.09
CA PHE A 12 6.33 -5.56 -19.71
C PHE A 12 6.59 -4.46 -18.67
N LEU A 13 7.13 -3.30 -19.07
CA LEU A 13 7.39 -2.18 -18.15
C LEU A 13 6.13 -1.37 -17.83
N LEU A 14 5.06 -1.54 -18.61
CA LEU A 14 3.79 -0.80 -18.44
C LEU A 14 2.79 -1.49 -17.51
N SER A 15 3.04 -2.72 -17.06
CA SER A 15 2.15 -3.44 -16.11
C SER A 15 2.35 -3.04 -14.64
N GLY A 16 3.16 -2.01 -14.36
CA GLY A 16 3.62 -1.65 -13.00
C GLY A 16 2.73 -0.71 -12.18
N CYS A 17 1.50 -0.40 -12.59
CA CYS A 17 0.62 0.51 -11.84
C CYS A 17 -0.68 -0.17 -11.37
N ALA A 18 -0.57 -1.33 -10.73
CA ALA A 18 -1.65 -1.82 -9.88
C ALA A 18 -1.60 -1.07 -8.54
N LYS A 19 -2.18 0.14 -8.50
CA LYS A 19 -2.46 0.81 -7.22
C LYS A 19 -3.67 0.14 -6.61
N THR A 20 -3.47 -0.55 -5.49
CA THR A 20 -4.59 -1.02 -4.68
C THR A 20 -5.42 0.20 -4.26
N MET A 21 -6.69 0.24 -4.68
CA MET A 21 -7.59 1.32 -4.29
C MET A 21 -8.19 0.98 -2.93
N LEU A 22 -8.15 1.95 -2.01
CA LEU A 22 -8.82 1.81 -0.71
C LEU A 22 -10.18 2.48 -0.79
N VAL A 23 -11.22 1.73 -0.44
CA VAL A 23 -12.62 2.17 -0.45
C VAL A 23 -13.23 2.09 0.95
N HIS A 24 -14.20 2.98 1.20
CA HIS A 24 -14.99 3.04 2.42
C HIS A 24 -16.38 3.60 2.10
N ASP A 25 -17.42 3.04 2.71
CA ASP A 25 -18.81 3.35 2.34
C ASP A 25 -19.26 4.77 2.76
N HIS A 26 -18.60 5.32 3.78
CA HIS A 26 -19.01 6.58 4.43
C HIS A 26 -17.91 7.61 4.60
N LYS A 27 -16.67 7.33 4.14
CA LYS A 27 -15.51 8.18 4.37
C LYS A 27 -14.94 8.64 3.04
N SER A 28 -14.49 9.88 3.03
CA SER A 28 -13.86 10.54 1.90
C SER A 28 -12.35 10.26 1.81
N LEU A 29 -11.74 10.61 0.67
CA LEU A 29 -10.29 10.46 0.49
C LEU A 29 -9.47 11.36 1.42
N SER A 30 -9.99 12.51 1.87
CA SER A 30 -9.28 13.35 2.84
C SER A 30 -9.24 12.73 4.23
N GLU A 31 -10.25 11.93 4.59
CA GLU A 31 -10.25 11.13 5.81
C GLU A 31 -9.29 9.94 5.69
N LEU A 32 -9.16 9.34 4.50
CA LEU A 32 -8.18 8.29 4.26
C LEU A 32 -6.75 8.76 4.55
N GLU A 33 -6.39 9.99 4.20
CA GLU A 33 -5.05 10.54 4.46
C GLU A 33 -4.76 10.67 5.95
N LYS A 34 -5.76 11.13 6.74
CA LYS A 34 -5.65 11.22 8.20
C LYS A 34 -5.52 9.84 8.83
N ASP A 35 -6.38 8.90 8.44
CA ASP A 35 -6.38 7.53 8.93
C ASP A 35 -5.04 6.83 8.58
N LYS A 36 -4.51 7.06 7.37
CA LYS A 36 -3.20 6.56 6.93
C LYS A 36 -2.06 7.07 7.79
N TYR A 37 -2.04 8.37 8.08
CA TYR A 37 -1.00 8.97 8.89
C TYR A 37 -0.93 8.33 10.28
N GLU A 38 -2.08 8.12 10.91
CA GLU A 38 -2.15 7.48 12.21
C GLU A 38 -1.73 6.00 12.15
N CYS A 39 -2.29 5.24 11.20
CA CYS A 39 -1.93 3.83 11.03
C CYS A 39 -0.46 3.64 10.65
N MET A 40 0.17 4.61 9.97
CA MET A 40 1.61 4.58 9.67
C MET A 40 2.46 4.67 10.95
N ASN A 41 2.09 5.53 11.89
CA ASN A 41 2.79 5.67 13.17
C ASN A 41 2.68 4.37 13.99
N ILE A 42 1.48 3.80 14.05
CA ILE A 42 1.22 2.52 14.75
C ILE A 42 2.04 1.40 14.10
N ALA A 43 2.00 1.28 12.78
CA ALA A 43 2.72 0.25 12.04
C ALA A 43 4.24 0.39 12.20
N THR A 44 4.77 1.61 12.19
CA THR A 44 6.19 1.88 12.44
C THR A 44 6.61 1.43 13.84
N GLN A 45 5.79 1.72 14.85
CA GLN A 45 6.05 1.29 16.22
C GLN A 45 5.96 -0.24 16.37
N GLN A 46 4.97 -0.88 15.76
CA GLN A 46 4.85 -2.34 15.77
C GLN A 46 6.03 -3.02 15.08
N ALA A 47 6.45 -2.52 13.92
CA ALA A 47 7.63 -3.02 13.22
C ALA A 47 8.87 -2.92 14.10
N ALA A 48 9.05 -1.83 14.83
CA ALA A 48 10.14 -1.68 15.79
C ALA A 48 10.05 -2.69 16.95
N ASN A 49 8.86 -2.90 17.52
CA ASN A 49 8.64 -3.86 18.60
C ASN A 49 8.94 -5.31 18.20
N TRP A 50 8.83 -5.63 16.90
CA TRP A 50 9.16 -6.94 16.35
C TRP A 50 10.62 -7.07 15.88
N GLY A 51 11.46 -6.06 16.14
CA GLY A 51 12.85 -6.03 15.67
C GLY A 51 13.00 -5.81 14.16
N ALA A 52 11.93 -5.37 13.48
CA ALA A 52 11.89 -5.08 12.05
C ALA A 52 11.76 -3.57 11.78
N ALA A 53 12.35 -2.74 12.65
CA ALA A 53 12.32 -1.29 12.51
C ALA A 53 12.77 -0.85 11.11
N GLY A 54 11.97 0.02 10.47
CA GLY A 54 12.28 0.55 9.14
C GLY A 54 12.02 -0.41 7.97
N ASN A 55 11.52 -1.64 8.21
CA ASN A 55 11.16 -2.54 7.12
C ASN A 55 9.87 -2.04 6.41
N PRO A 56 9.95 -1.56 5.16
CA PRO A 56 8.81 -0.92 4.50
C PRO A 56 7.67 -1.89 4.17
N PHE A 57 7.97 -3.19 4.01
CA PHE A 57 6.95 -4.20 3.71
C PHE A 57 6.09 -4.50 4.92
N ILE A 58 6.72 -4.67 6.08
CA ILE A 58 6.02 -4.93 7.36
C ILE A 58 5.22 -3.68 7.76
N ILE A 59 5.82 -2.50 7.65
CA ILE A 59 5.13 -1.24 7.98
C ILE A 59 3.91 -1.05 7.07
N LYS A 60 4.03 -1.32 5.77
CA LYS A 60 2.90 -1.22 4.85
C LYS A 60 1.79 -2.23 5.19
N ASP A 61 2.16 -3.48 5.48
CA ASP A 61 1.21 -4.54 5.83
C ASP A 61 0.44 -4.21 7.12
N GLU A 62 1.15 -3.83 8.19
CA GLU A 62 0.51 -3.45 9.45
C GLU A 62 -0.30 -2.15 9.33
N MET A 63 0.13 -1.20 8.49
CA MET A 63 -0.67 0.00 8.19
C MET A 63 -1.99 -0.37 7.51
N LEU A 64 -1.96 -1.23 6.48
CA LEU A 64 -3.18 -1.68 5.78
C LEU A 64 -4.11 -2.46 6.71
N LYS A 65 -3.55 -3.30 7.57
CA LYS A 65 -4.29 -4.04 8.60
C LYS A 65 -4.92 -3.10 9.62
N CYS A 66 -4.21 -2.07 10.07
CA CYS A 66 -4.75 -1.02 10.93
C CYS A 66 -5.93 -0.30 10.25
N LEU A 67 -5.77 0.13 8.99
CA LEU A 67 -6.82 0.81 8.23
C LEU A 67 -8.08 -0.05 8.08
N LYS A 68 -7.90 -1.35 7.85
CA LYS A 68 -8.98 -2.32 7.75
C LYS A 68 -9.70 -2.54 9.07
N ILE A 69 -8.97 -2.83 10.14
CA ILE A 69 -9.54 -3.22 11.44
C ILE A 69 -10.13 -2.01 12.18
N LYS A 70 -9.39 -0.90 12.23
CA LYS A 70 -9.78 0.28 13.02
C LYS A 70 -10.79 1.16 12.29
N TYR A 71 -10.60 1.34 10.99
CA TYR A 71 -11.31 2.33 10.20
C TYR A 71 -12.18 1.75 9.10
N GLY A 72 -12.19 0.43 8.90
CA GLY A 72 -13.07 -0.23 7.95
C GLY A 72 -12.70 -0.02 6.47
N TRP A 73 -11.50 0.48 6.16
CA TRP A 73 -11.05 0.62 4.77
C TRP A 73 -10.83 -0.76 4.14
N ARG A 74 -11.18 -0.89 2.86
CA ARG A 74 -11.07 -2.16 2.13
C ARG A 74 -10.30 -1.95 0.83
N GLU A 75 -9.47 -2.92 0.49
CA GLU A 75 -8.78 -2.98 -0.80
C GLU A 75 -9.77 -3.41 -1.89
N GLN A 76 -9.69 -2.77 -3.06
CA GLN A 76 -10.44 -3.09 -4.27
C GLN A 76 -9.50 -3.50 -5.40
#